data_AF-A0A344TXS8-F1
#
_entry.id   AF-A0A344TXS8-F1
#
_cell.length_a   1.000
_cell.length_b   1.000
_cell.length_c   1.000
_cell.angle_alpha   90.00
_cell.angle_beta   90.00
_cell.angle_gamma   90.00
#
_symmetry.space_group_name_H-M   'P 1'
#
loop_
_entity.id
_entity.type
_entity.pdbx_description
1 polymer ?
#
loop_
_entity_poly.entity_id
_entity_poly.type
_entity_poly.pdbx_seq_one_letter_code
_entity_poly.pdbx_strand_id
1 'polypeptide(L)'
;MTTTEPTVVETPGGGTQHVWPLPVDEATLLDLVTAVFTDHWQHIHFGPIIEGAAWEVGAPNAPTAITVNDGYATVDFGAWHFHLCIGEHTASGPELGRIRRCSRAEFYRSIGSDGSPVSWGIRLFNGRDEQMMTVLLPNPFLTDRQDILDTPDFDRLGAWDTLRARFLSLPADPLDRTGKGFRHSG
;
A
#
# COMPACT_ATOMS: atom_id res chain seq x y z
N MET A 1 -8.50 11.04 -16.38
CA MET A 1 -7.28 10.78 -17.16
C MET A 1 -6.38 9.94 -16.27
N THR A 2 -6.04 8.71 -16.66
CA THR A 2 -5.05 7.91 -15.94
C THR A 2 -3.67 8.50 -16.25
N THR A 3 -3.05 9.15 -15.28
CA THR A 3 -1.70 9.69 -15.44
C THR A 3 -0.74 8.51 -15.55
N THR A 4 -0.06 8.38 -16.69
CA THR A 4 0.87 7.28 -16.94
C THR A 4 2.20 7.46 -16.22
N GLU A 5 2.63 8.71 -16.08
CA GLU A 5 3.86 9.07 -15.38
C GLU A 5 3.60 9.25 -13.88
N PRO A 6 4.48 8.75 -13.00
CA PRO A 6 4.39 9.05 -11.58
C PRO A 6 4.65 10.52 -11.30
N THR A 7 4.06 11.03 -10.24
CA THR A 7 4.58 12.22 -9.57
C THR A 7 5.86 11.84 -8.84
N VAL A 8 6.95 12.58 -9.07
CA VAL A 8 8.19 12.44 -8.31
C VAL A 8 8.09 13.29 -7.04
N VAL A 9 8.27 12.65 -5.88
CA VAL A 9 8.11 13.27 -4.56
C VAL A 9 9.39 13.07 -3.75
N GLU A 10 9.91 14.16 -3.18
CA GLU A 10 10.97 14.10 -2.17
C GLU A 10 10.35 13.86 -0.79
N THR A 11 10.86 12.87 -0.08
CA THR A 11 10.42 12.54 1.28
C THR A 11 11.13 13.43 2.30
N PRO A 12 10.53 13.68 3.49
CA PRO A 12 11.18 14.44 4.55
C PRO A 12 12.56 13.89 4.96
N GLY A 13 12.79 12.59 4.79
CA GLY A 13 14.08 11.94 5.04
C GLY A 13 15.11 12.07 3.91
N GLY A 14 14.82 12.83 2.84
CA GLY A 14 15.72 13.07 1.72
C GLY A 14 15.79 11.93 0.68
N GLY A 15 14.83 10.99 0.71
CA GLY A 15 14.68 9.96 -0.32
C GLY A 15 13.66 10.35 -1.38
N THR A 16 13.76 9.78 -2.57
CA THR A 16 12.85 10.04 -3.70
C THR A 16 11.81 8.93 -3.84
N GLN A 17 10.58 9.31 -4.19
CA GLN A 17 9.48 8.39 -4.46
C GLN A 17 8.79 8.71 -5.79
N HIS A 18 8.34 7.67 -6.46
CA HIS A 18 7.39 7.76 -7.56
C HIS A 18 6.01 7.42 -7.02
N VAL A 19 5.03 8.29 -7.24
CA VAL A 19 3.68 8.20 -6.67
C VAL A 19 2.62 8.28 -7.76
N TRP A 20 1.64 7.38 -7.70
CA TRP A 20 0.46 7.38 -8.56
C TRP A 20 -0.80 7.51 -7.71
N PRO A 21 -1.58 8.60 -7.84
CA PRO A 21 -2.81 8.77 -7.10
C PRO A 21 -3.90 7.81 -7.57
N LEU A 22 -4.77 7.40 -6.64
CA LEU A 22 -5.97 6.60 -6.91
C LEU A 22 -7.24 7.42 -6.69
N PRO A 23 -8.34 7.07 -7.37
CA PRO A 23 -9.68 7.49 -6.96
C PRO A 23 -9.96 7.06 -5.51
N VAL A 24 -10.67 7.90 -4.77
CA VAL A 24 -11.01 7.68 -3.35
C VAL A 24 -12.51 7.47 -3.14
N ASP A 25 -13.25 7.10 -4.18
CA ASP A 25 -14.62 6.65 -4.03
C ASP A 25 -14.67 5.27 -3.34
N GLU A 26 -15.75 5.01 -2.61
CA GLU A 26 -15.89 3.82 -1.76
C GLU A 26 -15.74 2.53 -2.57
N ALA A 27 -16.26 2.48 -3.80
CA ALA A 27 -16.21 1.28 -4.63
C ALA A 27 -14.76 0.96 -5.05
N THR A 28 -14.00 1.95 -5.51
CA THR A 28 -12.58 1.78 -5.85
C THR A 28 -11.75 1.34 -4.64
N LEU A 29 -11.95 1.98 -3.48
CA LEU A 29 -11.19 1.65 -2.28
C LEU A 29 -11.56 0.26 -1.72
N LEU A 30 -12.84 -0.12 -1.77
CA LEU A 30 -13.27 -1.46 -1.39
C LEU A 30 -12.67 -2.51 -2.32
N ASP A 31 -12.64 -2.26 -3.63
CA ASP A 31 -12.04 -3.18 -4.60
C ASP A 31 -10.53 -3.35 -4.35
N LEU A 32 -9.83 -2.24 -4.05
CA LEU A 32 -8.42 -2.25 -3.68
C LEU A 32 -8.15 -3.07 -2.42
N VAL A 33 -8.89 -2.78 -1.34
CA VAL A 33 -8.76 -3.52 -0.07
C VAL A 33 -9.06 -5.00 -0.30
N THR A 34 -10.11 -5.31 -1.04
CA THR A 34 -10.47 -6.71 -1.35
C THR A 34 -9.34 -7.39 -2.09
N ALA A 35 -8.88 -6.85 -3.22
CA ALA A 35 -7.80 -7.45 -4.01
C ALA A 35 -6.51 -7.68 -3.20
N VAL A 36 -6.10 -6.69 -2.38
CA VAL A 36 -4.90 -6.82 -1.54
C VAL A 36 -5.05 -7.95 -0.52
N PHE A 37 -6.19 -8.01 0.19
CA PHE A 37 -6.35 -8.94 1.31
C PHE A 37 -6.94 -10.30 0.92
N THR A 38 -7.47 -10.48 -0.30
CA THR A 38 -7.84 -11.81 -0.82
C THR A 38 -6.70 -12.45 -1.60
N ASP A 39 -6.02 -11.68 -2.45
CA ASP A 39 -5.13 -12.24 -3.48
C ASP A 39 -3.65 -12.20 -3.06
N HIS A 40 -3.28 -11.31 -2.12
CA HIS A 40 -1.88 -11.03 -1.80
C HIS A 40 -1.54 -11.08 -0.31
N TRP A 41 -2.50 -11.40 0.57
CA TRP A 41 -2.35 -11.32 2.03
C TRP A 41 -1.13 -12.07 2.59
N GLN A 42 -0.71 -13.17 1.97
CA GLN A 42 0.35 -14.05 2.46
C GLN A 42 1.74 -13.40 2.50
N HIS A 43 1.96 -12.42 1.63
CA HIS A 43 3.30 -11.89 1.35
C HIS A 43 3.43 -10.39 1.63
N ILE A 44 2.36 -9.75 2.11
CA ILE A 44 2.34 -8.34 2.45
C ILE A 44 2.55 -8.11 3.94
N HIS A 45 3.01 -6.92 4.27
CA HIS A 45 2.92 -6.36 5.62
C HIS A 45 2.08 -5.09 5.56
N PHE A 46 1.35 -4.79 6.63
CA PHE A 46 0.48 -3.63 6.62
C PHE A 46 0.27 -3.04 8.01
N GLY A 47 -0.09 -1.76 8.02
CA GLY A 47 -0.43 -1.03 9.23
C GLY A 47 -0.10 0.45 9.09
N PRO A 48 -0.36 1.25 10.15
CA PRO A 48 0.06 2.64 10.20
C PRO A 48 1.59 2.75 10.32
N ILE A 49 2.16 3.62 9.50
CA ILE A 49 3.56 4.05 9.52
C ILE A 49 3.52 5.58 9.61
N ILE A 50 3.72 6.09 10.82
CA ILE A 50 3.70 7.53 11.15
C ILE A 50 5.03 7.92 11.79
N GLU A 51 5.30 9.22 11.83
CA GLU A 51 6.47 9.74 12.54
C GLU A 51 6.41 9.35 14.02
N GLY A 52 7.37 8.53 14.45
CA GLY A 52 7.48 8.03 15.83
C GLY A 52 6.83 6.66 16.11
N ALA A 53 6.10 6.05 15.16
CA ALA A 53 5.58 4.68 15.32
C ALA A 53 5.24 4.00 13.98
N ALA A 54 5.64 2.74 13.85
CA ALA A 54 5.30 1.92 12.69
C ALA A 54 4.89 0.51 13.12
N TRP A 55 3.77 0.02 12.58
CA TRP A 55 3.31 -1.35 12.76
C TRP A 55 3.30 -2.04 11.41
N GLU A 56 4.09 -3.11 11.27
CA GLU A 56 4.17 -3.92 10.06
C GLU A 56 3.61 -5.31 10.36
N VAL A 57 2.30 -5.46 10.23
CA VAL A 57 1.59 -6.68 10.58
C VAL A 57 1.58 -7.63 9.38
N GLY A 58 2.05 -8.86 9.57
CA GLY A 58 1.79 -9.97 8.63
C GLY A 58 0.43 -10.59 8.91
N ALA A 59 -0.36 -10.84 7.87
CA ALA A 59 -1.66 -11.50 8.02
C ALA A 59 -1.47 -12.96 8.51
N PRO A 60 -2.14 -13.38 9.60
CA PRO A 60 -1.95 -14.73 10.15
C PRO A 60 -2.60 -15.82 9.31
N ASN A 61 -3.61 -15.46 8.51
CA ASN A 61 -4.38 -16.33 7.64
C ASN A 61 -5.10 -15.47 6.59
N ALA A 62 -5.78 -16.11 5.63
CA ALA A 62 -6.72 -15.41 4.76
C ALA A 62 -7.84 -14.78 5.61
N PRO A 63 -8.34 -13.58 5.26
CA PRO A 63 -9.49 -13.00 5.94
C PRO A 63 -10.69 -13.96 5.91
N THR A 64 -11.40 -14.04 7.03
CA THR A 64 -12.68 -14.76 7.14
C THR A 64 -13.82 -13.97 6.50
N ALA A 65 -13.72 -12.63 6.52
CA ALA A 65 -14.68 -11.73 5.91
C ALA A 65 -14.05 -10.38 5.55
N ILE A 66 -14.58 -9.76 4.50
CA ILE A 66 -14.40 -8.35 4.18
C ILE A 66 -15.79 -7.74 4.02
N THR A 67 -16.15 -6.80 4.90
CA THR A 67 -17.50 -6.23 4.97
C THR A 67 -17.46 -4.71 5.05
N VAL A 68 -18.51 -4.03 4.62
CA VAL A 68 -18.66 -2.58 4.79
C VAL A 68 -19.85 -2.25 5.67
N ASN A 69 -19.65 -1.33 6.61
CA ASN A 69 -20.71 -0.78 7.45
C ASN A 69 -20.42 0.69 7.79
N ASP A 70 -21.38 1.59 7.53
CA ASP A 70 -21.29 3.05 7.77
C ASP A 70 -19.93 3.66 7.32
N GLY A 71 -19.55 3.35 6.08
CA GLY A 71 -18.32 3.84 5.44
C GLY A 71 -17.04 3.12 5.87
N TYR A 72 -17.09 2.21 6.83
CA TYR A 72 -15.92 1.43 7.27
C TYR A 72 -15.87 0.07 6.58
N ALA A 73 -14.78 -0.19 5.86
CA ALA A 73 -14.38 -1.54 5.49
C ALA A 73 -13.72 -2.22 6.68
N THR A 74 -14.20 -3.42 7.01
CA THR A 74 -13.63 -4.31 8.02
C THR A 74 -12.97 -5.48 7.31
N VAL A 75 -11.70 -5.73 7.59
CA VAL A 75 -11.01 -6.97 7.19
C VAL A 75 -10.82 -7.81 8.44
N ASP A 76 -11.48 -8.95 8.47
CA ASP A 76 -11.53 -9.83 9.65
C ASP A 76 -10.68 -11.08 9.44
N PHE A 77 -9.76 -11.37 10.36
CA PHE A 77 -8.94 -12.60 10.37
C PHE A 77 -9.40 -13.59 11.45
N GLY A 78 -10.51 -13.32 12.14
CA GLY A 78 -11.06 -14.11 13.24
C GLY A 78 -10.61 -13.59 14.61
N ALA A 79 -9.37 -13.89 15.00
CA ALA A 79 -8.85 -13.47 16.31
C ALA A 79 -8.61 -11.96 16.43
N TRP A 80 -8.45 -11.29 15.28
CA TRP A 80 -8.30 -9.84 15.20
C TRP A 80 -8.79 -9.33 13.84
N HIS A 81 -9.08 -8.05 13.78
CA HIS A 81 -9.54 -7.36 12.58
C HIS A 81 -9.12 -5.89 12.64
N PHE A 82 -9.23 -5.18 11.52
CA PHE A 82 -9.05 -3.74 11.46
C PHE A 82 -10.17 -3.08 10.64
N HIS A 83 -10.31 -1.76 10.80
CA HIS A 83 -11.36 -0.96 10.18
C HIS A 83 -10.75 0.24 9.44
N LEU A 84 -11.15 0.46 8.18
CA LEU A 84 -10.74 1.61 7.37
C LEU A 84 -11.97 2.37 6.90
N CYS A 85 -12.05 3.66 7.22
CA CYS A 85 -13.12 4.52 6.72
C CYS A 85 -12.89 4.87 5.24
N ILE A 86 -13.39 4.04 4.34
CA ILE A 86 -13.24 4.20 2.88
C ILE A 86 -14.44 4.91 2.25
N GLY A 87 -15.52 5.10 3.01
CA GLY A 87 -16.81 5.57 2.55
C GLY A 87 -17.38 6.73 3.36
N GLU A 88 -18.64 7.07 3.09
CA GLU A 88 -19.34 8.08 3.88
C GLU A 88 -19.65 7.54 5.28
N HIS A 89 -19.20 8.24 6.31
CA HIS A 89 -19.44 7.89 7.70
C HIS A 89 -20.38 8.90 8.35
N THR A 90 -21.57 8.45 8.74
CA THR A 90 -22.65 9.35 9.18
C THR A 90 -22.82 9.40 10.70
N ALA A 91 -22.44 8.33 11.43
CA ALA A 91 -22.69 8.25 12.87
C ALA A 91 -21.93 9.29 13.71
N SER A 92 -20.84 9.87 13.21
CA SER A 92 -20.05 10.91 13.91
C SER A 92 -20.42 12.35 13.51
N GLY A 93 -21.46 12.53 12.70
CA GLY A 93 -21.78 13.82 12.10
C GLY A 93 -20.82 14.22 10.96
N PRO A 94 -21.18 15.26 10.19
CA PRO A 94 -20.55 15.54 8.90
C PRO A 94 -19.08 15.97 9.01
N GLU A 95 -18.70 16.72 10.04
CA GLU A 95 -17.32 17.21 10.19
C GLU A 95 -16.35 16.07 10.52
N LEU A 96 -16.66 15.27 11.54
CA LEU A 96 -15.84 14.11 11.92
C LEU A 96 -15.91 13.01 10.86
N GLY A 97 -17.05 12.81 10.20
CA GLY A 97 -17.18 11.89 9.07
C GLY A 97 -16.20 12.23 7.94
N ARG A 98 -16.09 13.51 7.59
CA ARG A 98 -15.11 13.99 6.58
C ARG A 98 -13.67 13.79 7.00
N ILE A 99 -13.35 13.98 8.28
CA ILE A 99 -11.99 13.74 8.80
C ILE A 99 -11.65 12.26 8.75
N ARG A 100 -12.58 11.39 9.16
CA ARG A 100 -12.34 9.93 9.22
C ARG A 100 -12.15 9.32 7.84
N ARG A 101 -12.95 9.77 6.86
CA ARG A 101 -12.96 9.21 5.50
C ARG A 101 -11.61 9.37 4.82
N CYS A 102 -11.21 8.33 4.09
CA CYS A 102 -10.07 8.37 3.17
C CYS A 102 -10.23 9.52 2.18
N SER A 103 -9.27 10.43 2.14
CA SER A 103 -9.24 11.55 1.19
C SER A 103 -8.09 11.47 0.20
N ARG A 104 -7.12 10.60 0.43
CA ARG A 104 -6.01 10.34 -0.48
C ARG A 104 -5.61 8.88 -0.42
N ALA A 105 -5.47 8.26 -1.58
CA ALA A 105 -4.95 6.92 -1.74
C ALA A 105 -3.95 6.90 -2.89
N GLU A 106 -2.88 6.14 -2.77
CA GLU A 106 -1.80 6.14 -3.75
C GLU A 106 -1.03 4.82 -3.80
N PHE A 107 -0.57 4.48 -5.00
CA PHE A 107 0.54 3.54 -5.20
C PHE A 107 1.84 4.32 -5.10
N TYR A 108 2.88 3.71 -4.56
CA TYR A 108 4.22 4.30 -4.57
C TYR A 108 5.30 3.26 -4.79
N ARG A 109 6.43 3.72 -5.32
CA ARG A 109 7.72 3.05 -5.16
C ARG A 109 8.78 4.02 -4.66
N SER A 110 9.66 3.54 -3.79
CA SER A 110 10.84 4.30 -3.35
C SER A 110 12.00 4.05 -4.31
N ILE A 111 12.77 5.11 -4.57
CA ILE A 111 13.94 5.08 -5.45
C ILE A 111 15.21 5.19 -4.59
N GLY A 112 16.14 4.26 -4.80
CA GLY A 112 17.46 4.27 -4.17
C GLY A 112 18.38 5.34 -4.74
N SER A 113 19.50 5.57 -4.07
CA SER A 113 20.50 6.56 -4.50
C SER A 113 21.14 6.25 -5.86
N ASP A 114 21.09 5.00 -6.31
CA ASP A 114 21.55 4.55 -7.63
C ASP A 114 20.49 4.73 -8.74
N GLY A 115 19.33 5.31 -8.40
CA GLY A 115 18.21 5.53 -9.32
C GLY A 115 17.33 4.31 -9.54
N SER A 116 17.59 3.18 -8.88
CA SER A 116 16.76 1.97 -9.01
C SER A 116 15.67 1.90 -7.92
N PRO A 117 14.49 1.31 -8.21
CA PRO A 117 13.48 1.04 -7.20
C PRO A 117 13.97 0.10 -6.09
N VAL A 118 13.57 0.39 -4.85
CA VAL A 118 13.97 -0.38 -3.66
C VAL A 118 12.80 -0.85 -2.80
N SER A 119 11.62 -0.27 -2.94
CA SER A 119 10.41 -0.64 -2.19
C SER A 119 9.15 -0.25 -2.96
N TRP A 120 8.06 -0.98 -2.76
CA TRP A 120 6.78 -0.80 -3.44
C TRP A 120 5.65 -0.92 -2.42
N GLY A 121 4.60 -0.12 -2.58
CA GLY A 121 3.49 -0.17 -1.65
C GLY A 121 2.30 0.67 -2.06
N ILE A 122 1.31 0.65 -1.18
CA ILE A 122 0.06 1.41 -1.27
C ILE A 122 -0.13 2.17 0.04
N ARG A 123 -0.65 3.40 -0.01
CA ARG A 123 -0.97 4.18 1.19
C ARG A 123 -2.35 4.81 1.10
N LEU A 124 -3.00 4.88 2.25
CA LEU A 124 -4.29 5.55 2.44
C LEU A 124 -4.15 6.59 3.55
N PHE A 125 -4.74 7.77 3.33
CA PHE A 125 -4.73 8.89 4.25
C PHE A 125 -6.14 9.43 4.46
N ASN A 126 -6.43 9.82 5.69
CA ASN A 126 -7.72 10.38 6.07
C ASN A 126 -7.83 11.86 5.67
N GLY A 127 -8.98 12.49 5.98
CA GLY A 127 -9.27 13.91 5.68
C GLY A 127 -8.34 14.94 6.34
N ARG A 128 -7.39 14.51 7.18
CA ARG A 128 -6.33 15.34 7.79
C ARG A 128 -4.93 15.02 7.25
N ASP A 129 -4.85 14.20 6.21
CA ASP A 129 -3.59 13.69 5.68
C ASP A 129 -2.83 12.80 6.67
N GLU A 130 -3.53 12.25 7.68
CA GLU A 130 -2.97 11.28 8.61
C GLU A 130 -3.01 9.89 7.97
N GLN A 131 -1.92 9.13 8.12
CA GLN A 131 -1.84 7.81 7.51
C GLN A 131 -2.79 6.82 8.19
N MET A 132 -3.72 6.27 7.42
CA MET A 132 -4.64 5.23 7.86
C MET A 132 -3.99 3.85 7.77
N MET A 133 -3.33 3.57 6.64
CA MET A 133 -2.68 2.30 6.36
C MET A 133 -1.60 2.49 5.29
N THR A 134 -0.48 1.82 5.49
CA THR A 134 0.46 1.44 4.43
C THR A 134 0.37 -0.06 4.21
N VAL A 135 0.38 -0.49 2.95
CA VAL A 135 0.62 -1.88 2.56
C VAL A 135 1.99 -1.93 1.91
N LEU A 136 2.90 -2.65 2.55
CA LEU A 136 4.21 -3.00 2.02
C LEU A 136 4.04 -4.26 1.16
N LEU A 137 4.25 -4.10 -0.15
CA LEU A 137 4.13 -5.20 -1.10
C LEU A 137 5.37 -6.09 -1.07
N PRO A 138 5.30 -7.32 -1.61
CA PRO A 138 6.43 -8.24 -1.60
C PRO A 138 7.64 -7.61 -2.29
N ASN A 139 8.78 -7.61 -1.61
CA ASN A 139 10.00 -6.97 -2.06
C ASN A 139 10.95 -8.03 -2.68
N PRO A 140 11.49 -7.82 -3.88
CA PRO A 140 12.46 -8.72 -4.51
C PRO A 140 13.73 -8.96 -3.70
N PHE A 141 14.04 -8.07 -2.77
CA PHE A 141 15.27 -8.10 -1.98
C PHE A 141 15.07 -8.67 -0.59
N LEU A 142 13.83 -8.96 -0.19
CA LEU A 142 13.48 -9.41 1.16
C LEU A 142 12.62 -10.67 1.15
N THR A 143 12.80 -11.54 2.14
CA THR A 143 11.86 -12.63 2.45
C THR A 143 10.56 -12.07 3.02
N ASP A 144 9.54 -12.92 3.16
CA ASP A 144 8.30 -12.58 3.88
C ASP A 144 8.53 -12.30 5.38
N ARG A 145 9.74 -12.55 5.90
CA ARG A 145 10.14 -12.21 7.28
C ARG A 145 11.03 -10.97 7.33
N GLN A 146 11.12 -10.22 6.24
CA GLN A 146 11.97 -9.02 6.10
C GLN A 146 13.48 -9.31 6.17
N ASP A 147 13.90 -10.56 5.99
CA ASP A 147 15.33 -10.90 5.89
C ASP A 147 15.88 -10.58 4.49
N ILE A 148 17.12 -10.10 4.39
CA ILE A 148 17.75 -9.77 3.11
C ILE A 148 18.10 -11.03 2.31
N LEU A 149 17.55 -11.15 1.11
CA LEU A 149 17.85 -12.23 0.16
C LEU A 149 19.28 -12.14 -0.40
N ASP A 150 19.90 -13.29 -0.67
CA ASP A 150 21.23 -13.37 -1.32
C ASP A 150 21.17 -12.94 -2.79
N THR A 151 20.09 -13.30 -3.48
CA THR A 151 19.83 -12.97 -4.88
C THR A 151 18.43 -12.37 -4.99
N PRO A 152 18.26 -11.23 -5.70
CA PRO A 152 16.94 -10.67 -5.92
C PRO A 152 15.98 -11.66 -6.59
N ASP A 153 14.77 -11.75 -6.07
CA ASP A 153 13.66 -12.53 -6.62
C ASP A 153 12.58 -11.59 -7.19
N PHE A 154 12.70 -11.26 -8.47
CA PHE A 154 11.78 -10.32 -9.13
C PHE A 154 10.38 -10.89 -9.40
N ASP A 155 10.16 -12.20 -9.25
CA ASP A 155 8.82 -12.78 -9.38
C ASP A 155 7.90 -12.28 -8.25
N ARG A 156 8.49 -11.83 -7.13
CA ARG A 156 7.78 -11.18 -6.02
C ARG A 156 7.06 -9.88 -6.44
N LEU A 157 7.46 -9.24 -7.55
CA LEU A 157 6.74 -8.10 -8.11
C LEU A 157 5.40 -8.46 -8.75
N GLY A 158 5.03 -9.74 -8.84
CA GLY A 158 3.75 -10.16 -9.42
C GLY A 158 2.53 -9.47 -8.78
N ALA A 159 2.56 -9.24 -7.47
CA ALA A 159 1.50 -8.50 -6.78
C ALA A 159 1.45 -7.03 -7.21
N TRP A 160 2.61 -6.36 -7.29
CA TRP A 160 2.72 -4.98 -7.77
C TRP A 160 2.23 -4.83 -9.21
N ASP A 161 2.68 -5.71 -10.11
CA ASP A 161 2.29 -5.66 -11.53
C ASP A 161 0.78 -5.89 -11.72
N THR A 162 0.20 -6.86 -11.00
CA THR A 162 -1.23 -7.17 -11.05
C THR A 162 -2.07 -5.99 -10.57
N LEU A 163 -1.71 -5.42 -9.41
CA LEU A 163 -2.44 -4.31 -8.83
C LEU A 163 -2.31 -3.03 -9.69
N ARG A 164 -1.13 -2.77 -10.26
CA ARG A 164 -0.95 -1.65 -11.21
C ARG A 164 -1.75 -1.81 -12.48
N ALA A 165 -1.78 -3.01 -13.06
CA ALA A 165 -2.58 -3.27 -14.25
C ALA A 165 -4.07 -3.04 -13.97
N ARG A 166 -4.56 -3.49 -12.82
CA ARG A 166 -5.97 -3.34 -12.41
C ARG A 166 -6.35 -1.89 -12.10
N PHE A 167 -5.60 -1.23 -11.21
CA PHE A 167 -6.02 0.05 -10.63
C PHE A 167 -5.46 1.29 -11.36
N LEU A 168 -4.32 1.14 -12.05
CA LEU A 168 -3.69 2.23 -12.80
C LEU A 168 -3.77 2.04 -14.31
N SER A 169 -4.22 0.88 -14.79
CA SER A 169 -4.15 0.50 -16.21
C SER A 169 -2.71 0.58 -16.75
N LEU A 170 -1.71 0.30 -15.90
CA LEU A 170 -0.30 0.33 -16.27
C LEU A 170 0.27 -1.08 -16.36
N PRO A 171 1.06 -1.39 -17.40
CA PRO A 171 1.78 -2.66 -17.46
C PRO A 171 2.90 -2.70 -16.43
N ALA A 172 3.48 -3.89 -16.26
CA ALA A 172 4.75 -4.07 -15.56
C ALA A 172 5.80 -3.08 -16.11
N ASP A 173 6.52 -2.41 -15.21
CA ASP A 173 7.56 -1.44 -15.59
C ASP A 173 8.94 -2.12 -15.52
N PRO A 174 9.71 -2.14 -16.63
CA PRO A 174 11.06 -2.69 -16.62
C PRO A 174 11.98 -2.05 -15.58
N LEU A 175 11.75 -0.79 -15.18
CA LEU A 175 12.54 -0.12 -14.14
C LEU A 175 12.44 -0.85 -12.80
N ASP A 176 11.30 -1.48 -12.49
CA ASP A 176 11.12 -2.19 -11.22
C ASP A 176 12.10 -3.38 -11.06
N ARG A 177 12.77 -3.79 -12.13
CA ARG A 177 13.68 -4.94 -12.18
C ARG A 177 15.16 -4.57 -12.25
N THR A 178 15.51 -3.30 -12.02
CA THR A 178 16.90 -2.82 -12.15
C THR A 178 17.68 -2.80 -10.83
N GLY A 179 16.99 -2.86 -9.69
CA GLY A 179 17.62 -2.76 -8.38
C GLY A 179 18.51 -3.97 -8.06
N LYS A 180 19.58 -3.73 -7.30
CA LYS A 180 20.56 -4.77 -6.92
C LYS A 180 20.41 -5.26 -5.47
N GLY A 181 19.39 -4.76 -4.77
CA GLY A 181 19.11 -5.07 -3.38
C GLY A 181 19.94 -4.27 -2.37
N PHE A 182 19.72 -4.58 -1.09
CA PHE A 182 20.18 -3.76 0.04
C PHE A 182 21.63 -4.02 0.48
N ARG A 183 22.29 -5.03 -0.09
CA ARG A 183 23.65 -5.43 0.34
C ARG A 183 24.78 -4.52 -0.16
N HIS A 184 24.47 -3.45 -0.90
CA HIS A 184 25.47 -2.57 -1.50
C HIS A 184 25.71 -1.26 -0.74
N SER A 185 25.24 -1.16 0.51
CA SER A 185 25.55 -0.05 1.41
C SER A 185 26.70 -0.45 2.35
N GLY A 186 27.90 -0.57 1.80
CA GLY A 186 29.16 -0.77 2.52
C GLY A 186 30.28 0.05 1.90
#